data_AF-A0A3A8R3R3-F1
#
_entry.id   AF-A0A3A8R3R3-F1
#
_cell.length_a   1.000
_cell.length_b   1.000
_cell.length_c   1.000
_cell.angle_alpha   90.00
_cell.angle_beta   90.00
_cell.angle_gamma   90.00
#
_symmetry.space_group_name_H-M   'P 1'
#
loop_
_entity.id
_entity.type
_entity.pdbx_description
1 polymer ?
#
loop_
_entity_poly.entity_id
_entity_poly.type
_entity_poly.pdbx_seq_one_letter_code
_entity_poly.pdbx_strand_id
1 'polypeptide(L)'
;MNPNPSQLPWKLTSPTALFTLLLGAFMLFLSLNAALNPISAARGFGLPDSGSEVIPWLYVKAGRDLGLALAMFALVAIRQRQSAGVFVLACMVMPIVDALTVMHGGASLAFALAVHGSAAAYGVVLAAALLRPQKGTA
;
A
#
# COMPACT_ATOMS: atom_id res chain seq x y z
N MET A 1 24.77 12.82 33.08
CA MET A 1 23.72 12.68 32.04
C MET A 1 23.04 11.35 32.25
N ASN A 2 21.79 11.35 32.72
CA ASN A 2 21.01 10.12 32.80
C ASN A 2 20.43 9.82 31.41
N PRO A 3 20.64 8.62 30.83
CA PRO A 3 19.93 8.26 29.61
C PRO A 3 18.44 8.23 29.94
N ASN A 4 17.65 9.03 29.22
CA ASN A 4 16.21 9.13 29.44
C ASN A 4 15.54 7.79 29.10
N PRO A 5 14.96 7.06 30.08
CA PRO A 5 14.34 5.77 29.83
C PRO A 5 12.90 5.99 29.34
N SER A 6 12.72 6.12 28.01
CA SER A 6 11.52 5.75 27.21
C SER A 6 11.28 6.54 25.91
N GLN A 7 12.32 6.87 25.13
CA GLN A 7 12.14 7.20 23.71
C GLN A 7 11.90 5.89 22.93
N LEU A 8 10.67 5.38 22.91
CA LEU A 8 10.45 4.04 22.37
C LEU A 8 10.62 4.04 20.83
N PRO A 9 11.69 3.40 20.29
CA PRO A 9 11.80 3.16 18.87
C PRO A 9 10.54 2.43 18.38
N TRP A 10 10.10 2.72 17.16
CA TRP A 10 8.86 2.19 16.58
C TRP A 10 8.68 0.70 16.92
N LYS A 11 7.72 0.38 17.79
CA LYS A 11 7.49 -1.00 18.26
C LYS A 11 6.89 -1.83 17.13
N LEU A 12 7.50 -2.98 16.81
CA LEU A 12 7.00 -3.88 15.76
C LEU A 12 5.62 -4.46 16.07
N THR A 13 5.23 -4.50 17.34
CA THR A 13 3.88 -4.89 17.79
C THR A 13 2.90 -3.73 17.85
N SER A 14 3.31 -2.50 17.52
CA SER A 14 2.39 -1.34 17.51
C SER A 14 1.37 -1.47 16.38
N PRO A 15 0.16 -0.90 16.53
CA PRO A 15 -0.83 -0.90 15.46
C PRO A 15 -0.26 -0.37 14.14
N THR A 16 0.49 0.74 14.18
CA THR A 16 1.12 1.31 12.97
C THR A 16 2.11 0.36 12.28
N ALA A 17 2.88 -0.43 13.04
CA ALA A 17 3.77 -1.42 12.45
C ALA A 17 2.99 -2.58 11.84
N LEU A 18 2.01 -3.12 12.57
CA LEU A 18 1.17 -4.23 12.09
C LEU A 18 0.36 -3.84 10.85
N PHE A 19 -0.23 -2.65 10.81
CA PHE A 19 -0.94 -2.17 9.62
C PHE A 19 0.00 -1.86 8.46
N THR A 20 1.22 -1.38 8.70
CA THR A 20 2.22 -1.23 7.62
C THR A 20 2.64 -2.59 7.05
N LEU A 21 2.85 -3.60 7.91
CA LEU A 21 3.14 -4.96 7.48
C LEU A 21 1.96 -5.59 6.74
N LEU A 22 0.73 -5.33 7.19
CA LEU A 22 -0.48 -5.80 6.50
C LEU A 22 -0.60 -5.17 5.11
N LEU A 23 -0.32 -3.88 4.97
CA LEU A 23 -0.28 -3.20 3.67
C LEU A 23 0.80 -3.80 2.76
N GLY A 24 2.01 -4.02 3.29
CA GLY A 24 3.09 -4.67 2.55
C GLY A 24 2.74 -6.10 2.13
N ALA A 25 2.11 -6.87 3.03
CA ALA A 25 1.63 -8.23 2.73
C ALA A 25 0.52 -8.23 1.68
N PHE A 26 -0.36 -7.24 1.71
CA PHE A 26 -1.38 -7.07 0.67
C PHE A 26 -0.75 -6.74 -0.69
N MET A 27 0.25 -5.85 -0.74
CA MET A 27 1.00 -5.58 -1.97
C MET A 27 1.73 -6.82 -2.50
N LEU A 28 2.34 -7.61 -1.61
CA LEU A 28 2.96 -8.88 -1.99
C LEU A 28 1.91 -9.86 -2.55
N PHE A 29 0.74 -9.95 -1.93
CA PHE A 29 -0.37 -10.75 -2.43
C PHE A 29 -0.80 -10.31 -3.82
N LEU A 30 -0.97 -9.00 -4.07
CA LEU A 30 -1.32 -8.46 -5.39
C LEU A 30 -0.26 -8.82 -6.44
N SER A 31 1.02 -8.67 -6.10
CA SER A 31 2.13 -9.07 -6.96
C SER A 31 2.06 -10.54 -7.34
N LEU A 32 1.92 -11.43 -6.35
CA LEU A 32 1.86 -12.87 -6.59
C LEU A 32 0.61 -13.24 -7.39
N ASN A 33 -0.54 -12.62 -7.10
CA ASN A 33 -1.77 -12.88 -7.83
C ASN A 33 -1.68 -12.43 -9.30
N ALA A 34 -1.09 -11.26 -9.58
CA ALA A 34 -0.87 -10.80 -10.94
C ALA A 34 0.15 -11.66 -11.70
N ALA A 35 1.16 -12.20 -11.01
CA ALA A 35 2.15 -13.08 -11.62
C ALA A 35 1.60 -14.49 -11.91
N LEU A 36 0.80 -15.05 -11.00
CA LEU A 36 0.31 -16.43 -11.08
C LEU A 36 -1.05 -16.55 -11.76
N ASN A 37 -1.92 -15.53 -11.62
CA ASN A 37 -3.30 -15.52 -12.11
C ASN A 37 -3.65 -14.17 -12.77
N PRO A 38 -2.91 -13.73 -13.81
CA PRO A 38 -3.01 -12.38 -14.37
C PRO A 38 -4.42 -11.97 -14.79
N ILE A 39 -5.17 -12.85 -15.47
CA ILE A 39 -6.52 -12.54 -15.95
C ILE A 39 -7.48 -12.30 -14.77
N SER A 40 -7.39 -13.12 -13.73
CA SER A 40 -8.19 -12.93 -12.51
C SER A 40 -7.79 -11.63 -11.79
N ALA A 41 -6.49 -11.35 -11.71
CA ALA A 41 -5.98 -10.11 -11.13
C ALA A 41 -6.50 -8.86 -11.85
N ALA A 42 -6.50 -8.86 -13.19
CA ALA A 42 -7.05 -7.75 -13.98
C ALA A 42 -8.54 -7.53 -13.75
N ARG A 43 -9.33 -8.62 -13.72
CA ARG A 43 -10.76 -8.55 -13.43
C ARG A 43 -11.04 -8.01 -12.03
N GLY A 44 -10.32 -8.51 -11.02
CA GLY A 44 -10.43 -8.02 -9.64
C GLY A 44 -9.99 -6.57 -9.48
N PHE A 45 -9.05 -6.10 -10.30
CA PHE A 45 -8.64 -4.70 -10.35
C PHE A 45 -9.71 -3.79 -10.98
N GLY A 46 -10.55 -4.33 -11.89
CA GLY A 46 -11.60 -3.60 -12.59
C GLY A 46 -11.28 -3.26 -14.05
N LEU A 47 -10.31 -3.94 -14.66
CA LEU A 47 -10.01 -3.77 -16.08
C LEU A 47 -10.97 -4.61 -16.93
N PRO A 48 -11.55 -4.05 -18.02
CA PRO A 48 -12.39 -4.79 -18.95
C PRO A 48 -11.60 -5.89 -19.68
N ASP A 49 -12.34 -6.87 -20.23
CA ASP A 49 -11.89 -7.96 -21.13
C ASP A 49 -10.37 -8.17 -21.19
N SER A 50 -9.83 -8.82 -20.16
CA SER A 50 -8.40 -9.11 -20.06
C SER A 50 -8.02 -10.24 -21.02
N GLY A 51 -7.78 -9.90 -22.27
CA GLY A 51 -7.13 -10.75 -23.27
C GLY A 51 -5.64 -10.97 -22.95
N SER A 52 -4.94 -11.76 -23.78
CA SER A 52 -3.54 -12.10 -23.53
C SER A 52 -2.58 -10.90 -23.60
N GLU A 53 -2.98 -9.84 -24.31
CA GLU A 53 -2.19 -8.62 -24.50
C GLU A 53 -1.95 -7.80 -23.23
N VAL A 54 -2.79 -7.96 -22.20
CA VAL A 54 -2.60 -7.26 -20.91
C VAL A 54 -1.59 -7.97 -20.01
N ILE A 55 -1.27 -9.25 -20.27
CA ILE A 55 -0.42 -10.07 -19.40
C ILE A 55 0.98 -9.46 -19.17
N PRO A 56 1.71 -8.97 -20.20
CA PRO A 56 3.00 -8.33 -19.98
C PRO A 56 2.92 -7.10 -19.06
N TRP A 57 1.85 -6.29 -19.21
CA TRP A 57 1.62 -5.13 -18.36
C TRP A 57 1.29 -5.51 -16.91
N LEU A 58 0.60 -6.63 -16.71
CA LEU A 58 0.35 -7.18 -15.37
C LEU A 58 1.64 -7.67 -14.71
N TYR A 59 2.60 -8.22 -15.46
CA TYR A 59 3.92 -8.52 -14.90
C TYR A 59 4.71 -7.27 -14.51
N VAL A 60 4.63 -6.20 -15.30
CA VAL A 60 5.22 -4.90 -14.92
C VAL A 60 4.59 -4.39 -13.62
N LYS A 61 3.25 -4.45 -13.51
CA LYS A 61 2.54 -4.10 -12.27
C LYS A 61 2.97 -5.00 -11.10
N ALA A 62 3.04 -6.31 -11.30
CA ALA A 62 3.47 -7.25 -10.27
C ALA A 62 4.85 -6.89 -9.72
N GLY A 63 5.82 -6.59 -10.60
CA GLY A 63 7.15 -6.16 -10.17
C GLY A 63 7.15 -4.89 -9.33
N ARG A 64 6.29 -3.92 -9.66
CA ARG A 64 6.11 -2.69 -8.86
C ARG A 64 5.50 -2.99 -7.50
N ASP A 65 4.43 -3.78 -7.46
CA ASP A 65 3.75 -4.17 -6.23
C ASP A 65 4.71 -4.94 -5.29
N LEU A 66 5.56 -5.82 -5.84
CA LEU A 66 6.63 -6.49 -5.09
C LEU A 66 7.63 -5.48 -4.49
N GLY A 67 8.07 -4.50 -5.29
CA GLY A 67 8.97 -3.46 -4.83
C GLY A 67 8.38 -2.65 -3.67
N LEU A 68 7.09 -2.30 -3.74
CA LEU A 68 6.38 -1.60 -2.67
C LEU A 68 6.29 -2.45 -1.39
N ALA A 69 5.99 -3.74 -1.52
CA ALA A 69 5.95 -4.67 -0.39
C ALA A 69 7.31 -4.75 0.33
N LEU A 70 8.38 -4.96 -0.44
CA LEU A 70 9.74 -5.03 0.09
C LEU A 70 10.16 -3.72 0.75
N ALA A 71 9.83 -2.57 0.16
CA ALA A 71 10.11 -1.27 0.76
C ALA A 71 9.41 -1.09 2.11
N MET A 72 8.12 -1.45 2.22
CA MET A 72 7.38 -1.37 3.49
C MET A 72 7.95 -2.32 4.54
N PHE A 73 8.27 -3.56 4.18
CA PHE A 73 8.91 -4.52 5.09
C PHE A 73 10.27 -4.03 5.57
N ALA A 74 11.09 -3.50 4.66
CA ALA A 74 12.38 -2.93 4.99
C ALA A 74 12.23 -1.77 5.98
N LEU A 75 11.36 -0.79 5.68
CA LEU A 75 11.12 0.37 6.55
C LEU A 75 10.66 -0.04 7.96
N VAL A 76 9.81 -1.07 8.07
CA VAL A 76 9.42 -1.66 9.36
C VAL A 76 10.61 -2.32 10.06
N ALA A 77 11.39 -3.15 9.35
CA ALA A 77 12.54 -3.87 9.90
C ALA A 77 13.62 -2.92 10.45
N ILE A 78 13.91 -1.83 9.72
CA ILE A 78 14.85 -0.78 10.16
C ILE A 78 14.22 0.28 11.06
N ARG A 79 12.96 0.09 11.45
CA ARG A 79 12.21 0.92 12.41
C ARG A 79 12.07 2.39 12.03
N GLN A 80 12.02 2.70 10.73
CA GLN A 80 11.88 4.05 10.18
C GLN A 80 10.42 4.49 10.03
N ARG A 81 9.75 4.78 11.17
CA ARG A 81 8.31 5.07 11.21
C ARG A 81 7.89 6.28 10.37
N GLN A 82 8.61 7.40 10.49
CA GLN A 82 8.24 8.62 9.76
C GLN A 82 8.46 8.45 8.26
N SER A 83 9.58 7.85 7.86
CA SER A 83 9.84 7.52 6.45
C SER A 83 8.80 6.57 5.88
N ALA A 84 8.33 5.58 6.66
CA ALA A 84 7.18 4.75 6.28
C ALA A 84 5.91 5.57 6.08
N GLY A 85 5.64 6.54 6.96
CA GLY A 85 4.50 7.45 6.82
C GLY A 85 4.54 8.29 5.54
N VAL A 86 5.69 8.92 5.24
CA VAL A 86 5.87 9.70 4.00
C VAL A 86 5.75 8.80 2.78
N PHE A 87 6.39 7.62 2.81
CA PHE A 87 6.34 6.66 1.71
C PHE A 87 4.92 6.19 1.43
N VAL A 88 4.18 5.75 2.46
CA VAL A 88 2.79 5.31 2.32
C VAL A 88 1.92 6.45 1.77
N LEU A 89 2.07 7.67 2.28
CA LEU A 89 1.29 8.81 1.80
C LEU A 89 1.56 9.11 0.32
N ALA A 90 2.82 9.11 -0.10
CA ALA A 90 3.19 9.31 -1.49
C ALA A 90 2.60 8.22 -2.41
N CYS A 91 2.57 6.97 -1.93
CA CYS A 91 1.98 5.86 -2.68
C CYS A 91 0.47 5.98 -2.88
N MET A 92 -0.25 6.80 -2.11
CA MET A 92 -1.70 6.97 -2.27
C MET A 92 -2.11 7.62 -3.58
N VAL A 93 -1.18 8.22 -4.31
CA VAL A 93 -1.40 8.62 -5.71
C VAL A 93 -1.77 7.43 -6.57
N MET A 94 -1.21 6.24 -6.32
CA MET A 94 -1.44 5.04 -7.11
C MET A 94 -2.92 4.60 -7.10
N PRO A 95 -3.57 4.30 -5.95
CA PRO A 95 -4.97 3.91 -5.95
C PRO A 95 -5.90 5.02 -6.46
N ILE A 96 -5.53 6.31 -6.38
CA ILE A 96 -6.31 7.39 -7.00
C ILE A 96 -6.25 7.28 -8.53
N VAL A 97 -5.06 7.09 -9.10
CA VAL A 97 -4.87 6.86 -10.54
C VAL A 97 -5.57 5.58 -10.98
N ASP A 98 -5.50 4.52 -10.17
CA ASP A 98 -6.16 3.24 -10.44
C ASP A 98 -7.69 3.41 -10.50
N ALA A 99 -8.28 4.13 -9.54
CA ALA A 99 -9.71 4.46 -9.53
C ALA A 99 -10.14 5.18 -10.82
N LEU A 100 -9.39 6.22 -11.21
CA LEU A 100 -9.66 6.98 -12.44
C LEU A 100 -9.51 6.11 -13.69
N THR A 101 -8.50 5.23 -13.70
CA THR A 101 -8.21 4.33 -14.82
C THR A 101 -9.36 3.34 -15.04
N VAL A 102 -9.84 2.69 -13.98
CA VAL A 102 -10.93 1.71 -14.13
C VAL A 102 -12.26 2.38 -14.44
N MET A 103 -12.52 3.58 -13.91
CA MET A 103 -13.70 4.37 -14.27
C MET A 103 -13.66 4.77 -15.75
N HIS A 104 -12.50 5.18 -16.26
CA HIS A 104 -12.32 5.45 -17.69
C HIS A 104 -12.54 4.18 -18.54
N GLY A 105 -12.14 3.02 -18.02
CA GLY A 105 -12.41 1.71 -18.61
C GLY A 105 -13.85 1.19 -18.46
N GLY A 106 -14.77 1.99 -17.90
CA GLY A 106 -16.18 1.65 -17.79
C GLY A 106 -16.62 1.02 -16.46
N ALA A 107 -15.73 0.90 -15.46
CA ALA A 107 -16.12 0.46 -14.13
C ALA A 107 -17.03 1.49 -13.45
N SER A 108 -17.98 1.02 -12.64
CA SER A 108 -18.88 1.91 -11.91
C SER A 108 -18.13 2.71 -10.83
N LEU A 109 -18.63 3.91 -10.52
CA LEU A 109 -18.10 4.71 -9.41
C LEU A 109 -18.11 3.93 -8.08
N ALA A 110 -19.17 3.15 -7.84
CA ALA A 110 -19.29 2.34 -6.64
C ALA A 110 -18.16 1.30 -6.54
N PHE A 111 -17.83 0.62 -7.65
CA PHE A 111 -16.72 -0.33 -7.71
C PHE A 111 -15.38 0.38 -7.47
N ALA A 112 -15.14 1.50 -8.17
CA ALA A 112 -13.90 2.25 -8.04
C ALA A 112 -13.67 2.77 -6.61
N LEU A 113 -14.71 3.27 -5.95
CA LEU A 113 -14.63 3.69 -4.54
C LEU A 113 -14.45 2.50 -3.59
N ALA A 114 -15.13 1.39 -3.82
CA ALA A 114 -15.05 0.21 -2.98
C ALA A 114 -13.66 -0.44 -3.00
N VAL A 115 -13.03 -0.56 -4.18
CA VAL A 115 -11.72 -1.20 -4.34
C VAL A 115 -10.59 -0.21 -4.11
N HIS A 116 -10.54 0.85 -4.92
CA HIS A 116 -9.40 1.76 -4.96
C HIS A 116 -9.56 2.90 -3.96
N GLY A 117 -10.78 3.43 -3.80
CA GLY A 117 -11.08 4.44 -2.78
C GLY A 117 -10.83 3.94 -1.36
N SER A 118 -11.17 2.69 -1.07
CA SER A 118 -10.89 2.08 0.25
C SER A 118 -9.40 1.88 0.49
N ALA A 119 -8.62 1.49 -0.53
CA ALA A 119 -7.16 1.42 -0.45
C ALA A 119 -6.53 2.79 -0.19
N ALA A 120 -6.98 3.83 -0.90
CA ALA A 120 -6.56 5.20 -0.68
C ALA A 120 -6.88 5.67 0.75
N ALA A 121 -8.10 5.45 1.22
CA ALA A 121 -8.53 5.81 2.57
C ALA A 121 -7.68 5.09 3.64
N TYR A 122 -7.46 3.79 3.47
CA TYR A 122 -6.62 3.00 4.36
C TYR A 122 -5.22 3.58 4.49
N GLY A 123 -4.54 3.84 3.36
CA GLY A 123 -3.16 4.32 3.40
C GLY A 123 -3.05 5.76 3.86
N VAL A 124 -4.02 6.65 3.57
CA VAL A 124 -4.05 8.01 4.14
C VAL A 124 -4.20 7.97 5.66
N VAL A 125 -5.12 7.16 6.19
CA VAL A 125 -5.32 7.02 7.64
C VAL A 125 -4.07 6.43 8.30
N LEU A 126 -3.48 5.40 7.69
CA LEU A 126 -2.24 4.79 8.16
C LEU A 126 -1.08 5.80 8.14
N ALA A 127 -0.91 6.55 7.07
CA ALA A 127 0.13 7.58 6.95
C ALA A 127 -0.04 8.67 8.00
N ALA A 128 -1.25 9.17 8.22
CA ALA A 128 -1.53 10.14 9.28
C ALA A 128 -1.16 9.57 10.67
N ALA A 129 -1.48 8.30 10.93
CA ALA A 129 -1.10 7.62 12.16
C ALA A 129 0.43 7.41 12.30
N LEU A 130 1.14 7.14 11.20
CA LEU A 130 2.60 7.01 11.16
C LEU A 130 3.32 8.35 11.37
N LEU A 131 2.79 9.43 10.81
CA LEU A 131 3.36 10.78 10.85
C LEU A 131 3.02 11.55 12.13
N ARG A 132 2.01 11.11 12.88
CA ARG A 132 1.62 11.75 14.13
C ARG A 132 2.80 11.84 15.11
N PRO A 133 3.02 13.02 15.74
CA PRO A 133 3.99 13.20 16.82
C PRO A 133 3.75 12.20 17.96
N GLN A 134 4.83 11.62 18.48
CA GLN A 134 4.77 10.82 19.71
C GLN A 134 4.67 11.79 20.90
N LYS A 135 3.75 11.51 21.83
CA LYS A 135 3.60 12.34 23.05
C LYS A 135 4.92 12.26 23.84
N GLY A 136 5.63 13.39 23.90
CA GLY A 136 6.94 13.54 24.55
C GLY A 136 7.73 14.77 24.10
N THR A 137 7.10 15.73 23.42
CA THR A 137 7.76 16.96 22.93
C THR A 137 6.91 18.18 23.30
N ALA A 138 7.11 18.65 24.53
CA ALA A 138 7.09 20.05 24.94
C ALA A 138 8.15 20.19 26.03
#